data_AF-X1PFL7-F1
#
_entry.id   AF-X1PFL7-F1
#
_cell.length_a   1.000
_cell.length_b   1.000
_cell.length_c   1.000
_cell.angle_alpha   90.00
_cell.angle_beta   90.00
_cell.angle_gamma   90.00
#
_symmetry.space_group_name_H-M   'P 1'
#
loop_
_entity.id
_entity.type
_entity.pdbx_description
1 polymer ?
#
loop_
_entity_poly.entity_id
_entity_poly.type
_entity_poly.pdbx_seq_one_letter_code
_entity_poly.pdbx_strand_id
1 'polypeptide(L)' 'PPPVKKHKGCKCGDVLKGTILPYECPLFRKVCNPQNPVGPCMVSSEGSCAAYYHYAL' A
#
# COMPACT_ATOMS: atom_id res chain seq x y z
N PRO A 1 -22.95 4.85 3.88
CA PRO A 1 -21.75 5.06 3.03
C PRO A 1 -21.68 3.94 1.98
N PRO A 2 -21.26 4.20 0.73
CA PRO A 2 -21.11 3.14 -0.26
C PRO A 2 -20.01 2.14 0.17
N PRO A 3 -20.11 0.86 -0.23
CA PRO A 3 -19.13 -0.14 0.12
C PRO A 3 -17.77 0.20 -0.50
N VAL A 4 -16.74 0.31 0.34
CA VAL A 4 -15.37 0.59 -0.09
C VAL A 4 -14.87 -0.58 -0.93
N LYS A 5 -14.61 -0.32 -2.21
CA LYS A 5 -14.09 -1.33 -3.14
C LYS A 5 -12.67 -1.68 -2.73
N LYS A 6 -12.48 -2.88 -2.17
CA LYS A 6 -11.15 -3.37 -1.82
C LYS A 6 -10.44 -3.86 -3.07
N HIS A 7 -9.24 -3.35 -3.33
CA HIS A 7 -8.37 -3.92 -4.35
C HIS A 7 -7.93 -5.31 -3.90
N LYS A 8 -8.26 -6.35 -4.68
CA LYS A 8 -7.94 -7.75 -4.33
C LYS A 8 -6.44 -7.88 -4.04
N GLY A 9 -6.10 -8.47 -2.90
CA GLY A 9 -4.72 -8.67 -2.45
C GLY A 9 -4.04 -7.46 -1.79
N CYS A 10 -4.60 -6.24 -1.91
CA CYS A 10 -4.03 -5.07 -1.25
C CYS A 10 -4.27 -5.14 0.26
N LYS A 11 -3.19 -4.94 1.03
CA LYS A 11 -3.20 -4.94 2.50
C LYS A 11 -3.05 -3.55 3.12
N CYS A 12 -3.34 -2.49 2.36
CA CYS A 12 -3.22 -1.10 2.83
C CYS A 12 -4.00 -0.83 4.13
N GLY A 13 -5.17 -1.44 4.33
CA GLY A 13 -5.91 -1.34 5.59
C GLY A 13 -5.17 -1.94 6.79
N ASP A 14 -4.41 -3.02 6.59
CA ASP A 14 -3.63 -3.68 7.64
C ASP A 14 -2.33 -2.90 7.92
N VAL A 15 -1.73 -2.31 6.88
CA VAL A 15 -0.60 -1.36 7.00
C VAL A 15 -1.00 -0.11 7.78
N LEU A 16 -2.15 0.49 7.48
CA LEU A 16 -2.65 1.69 8.17
C LEU A 16 -2.99 1.42 9.64
N LYS A 17 -3.36 0.19 9.98
CA LYS A 17 -3.57 -0.23 11.37
C LYS A 17 -2.26 -0.56 12.11
N GLY A 18 -1.12 -0.55 11.41
CA GLY A 18 0.17 -0.97 11.95
C GLY A 18 0.25 -2.48 12.26
N THR A 19 -0.67 -3.29 11.71
CA THR A 19 -0.68 -4.74 11.94
C THR A 19 0.34 -5.49 11.08
N ILE A 20 0.75 -4.88 9.97
CA ILE A 20 1.83 -5.35 9.11
C ILE A 20 2.62 -4.14 8.59
N LEU A 21 3.86 -4.37 8.18
CA LEU A 21 4.70 -3.43 7.47
C LEU A 21 4.45 -3.50 5.94
N PRO A 22 4.76 -2.43 5.18
CA PRO A 22 4.52 -2.41 3.74
C PRO A 22 5.16 -3.58 2.97
N TYR A 23 6.35 -4.04 3.38
CA TYR A 23 7.03 -5.18 2.73
C TYR A 23 6.37 -6.55 2.98
N GLU A 24 5.49 -6.65 3.98
CA GLU A 24 4.70 -7.85 4.24
C GLU A 24 3.44 -7.92 3.35
N CYS A 25 3.07 -6.80 2.70
CA CYS A 25 2.00 -6.80 1.71
C CYS A 25 2.44 -7.59 0.47
N PRO A 26 1.67 -8.60 0.01
CA PRO A 26 2.09 -9.47 -1.09
C PRO A 26 2.24 -8.75 -2.43
N LEU A 27 1.65 -7.55 -2.56
CA LEU A 27 1.69 -6.74 -3.78
C LEU A 27 2.84 -5.71 -3.78
N PHE A 28 3.41 -5.38 -2.63
CA PHE A 28 4.40 -4.32 -2.47
C PHE A 28 5.69 -4.62 -3.23
N ARG A 29 6.25 -3.62 -3.94
CA ARG A 29 7.44 -3.74 -4.81
C ARG A 29 7.35 -4.79 -5.93
N LYS A 30 6.17 -5.40 -6.11
CA LYS A 30 5.85 -6.28 -7.23
C LYS A 30 4.95 -5.50 -8.19
N VAL A 31 3.65 -5.80 -8.14
CA VAL A 31 2.64 -5.13 -8.96
C VAL A 31 2.24 -3.76 -8.41
N CYS A 32 2.36 -3.53 -7.09
CA CYS A 32 2.07 -2.25 -6.45
C CYS A 32 3.36 -1.46 -6.24
N ASN A 33 3.52 -0.40 -7.03
CA ASN A 33 4.67 0.51 -7.02
C ASN A 33 4.21 1.94 -7.42
N PRO A 34 5.07 2.98 -7.32
CA PRO A 34 4.67 4.35 -7.62
C PRO A 34 4.16 4.58 -9.06
N GLN A 35 4.61 3.79 -10.03
CA GLN A 35 4.15 3.87 -11.43
C GLN A 35 2.83 3.11 -11.64
N ASN A 36 2.57 2.06 -10.85
CA ASN A 36 1.34 1.27 -10.88
C ASN A 36 0.77 1.09 -9.45
N PRO A 37 0.13 2.12 -8.89
CA PRO A 37 -0.38 2.06 -7.53
C PRO A 37 -1.67 1.22 -7.47
N VAL A 38 -1.67 0.17 -6.65
CA VAL A 38 -2.86 -0.69 -6.48
C VAL A 38 -3.82 -0.17 -5.40
N GLY A 39 -3.32 0.55 -4.40
CA GLY A 39 -4.14 1.05 -3.29
C GLY A 39 -3.68 2.42 -2.81
N PRO A 40 -4.49 3.11 -1.99
CA PRO A 40 -4.27 4.51 -1.64
C PRO A 40 -2.95 4.76 -0.92
N CYS A 41 -2.46 3.79 -0.13
CA CYS A 41 -1.15 3.86 0.53
C CYS A 41 0.04 4.00 -0.44
N MET A 42 -0.12 3.68 -1.73
CA MET A 42 0.90 3.83 -2.78
C MET A 42 0.65 5.02 -3.70
N VAL A 43 -0.58 5.56 -3.75
CA VAL A 43 -0.94 6.69 -4.63
C VAL A 43 -0.36 8.00 -4.10
N SER A 44 -0.43 8.22 -2.78
CA SER A 44 0.10 9.42 -2.15
C SER A 44 1.58 9.23 -1.80
N SER A 45 2.40 10.25 -2.05
CA SER A 45 3.81 10.30 -1.59
C SER A 45 3.94 10.21 -0.07
N GLU A 46 2.95 10.70 0.66
CA GLU A 46 2.84 10.58 2.12
C GLU A 46 2.25 9.24 2.57
N GLY A 47 1.75 8.43 1.63
CA GLY A 47 1.19 7.12 1.91
C GLY A 47 2.27 6.18 2.44
N SER A 48 1.93 5.39 3.46
CA SER A 48 2.91 4.52 4.13
C SER A 48 3.62 3.57 3.17
N CYS A 49 2.95 3.08 2.11
CA CYS A 49 3.62 2.24 1.13
C CYS A 49 4.53 3.04 0.20
N ALA A 50 4.13 4.22 -0.28
CA ALA A 50 5.00 5.05 -1.12
C ALA A 50 6.24 5.52 -0.34
N ALA A 51 6.05 6.01 0.88
CA ALA A 51 7.14 6.43 1.75
C ALA A 51 8.13 5.28 2.00
N TYR A 52 7.64 4.08 2.31
CA TYR A 52 8.49 2.90 2.48
C TYR A 52 9.19 2.49 1.18
N TYR A 53 8.52 2.64 0.04
CA TYR A 53 9.14 2.35 -1.26
C TYR A 53 10.34 3.25 -1.54
N HIS A 54 10.22 4.55 -1.25
CA HIS A 54 11.21 5.57 -1.58
C HIS A 54 12.33 5.73 -0.55
N TYR A 55 12.04 5.55 0.74
CA TYR A 55 12.94 5.98 1.82
C TYR A 55 13.39 4.86 2.76
N ALA A 56 12.69 3.73 2.79
CA ALA A 56 13.14 2.59 3.59
C ALA A 56 14.11 1.73 2.78
N LEU A 57 15.37 1.69 3.25
CA LEU A 57 16.40 0.72 2.87
C LEU A 57 16.21 -0.56 3.67
#